data_AF-A0A6G0W1T6-F1
#
_entry.id   AF-A0A6G0W1T6-F1
#
_cell.length_a   1.000
_cell.length_b   1.000
_cell.length_c   1.000
_cell.angle_alpha   90.00
_cell.angle_beta   90.00
_cell.angle_gamma   90.00
#
_symmetry.space_group_name_H-M   'P 1'
#
loop_
_entity.id
_entity.type
_entity.pdbx_description
1 polymer ?
#
loop_
_entity_poly.entity_id
_entity_poly.type
_entity_poly.pdbx_seq_one_letter_code
_entity_poly.pdbx_strand_id
1 'polypeptide(L)'
;MPKPLKILKTDNQKLSNSIINHNWSEILEFTDVNKATQYFISTLNNLKNQASAEISISSKTKKLKPWATTAIINSIRRRDRLHLQVKKHPLNLNLKDYYVKFRNTITKIIKNAKILYYKAEFIKSGNNTKLKWQNINNILAKNKKSNNLKELLNNCKYKNEYTNENLEYILAEKFNKYFINVATDLVTSLKNTTNFDNNSQNKVYFNKFDLITHTEIFEAISKLKNGSSPGLDKISADLLKNIV
;
A
#
# COMPACT_ATOMS: atom_id res chain seq x y z
N MET A 1 1.41 -7.80 25.69
CA MET A 1 1.06 -6.48 25.09
C MET A 1 1.43 -6.50 23.62
N PRO A 2 0.67 -5.84 22.72
CA PRO A 2 1.05 -5.76 21.31
C PRO A 2 2.40 -5.04 21.18
N LYS A 3 3.37 -5.69 20.52
CA LYS A 3 4.70 -5.11 20.25
C LYS A 3 4.51 -3.79 19.48
N PRO A 4 5.27 -2.73 19.81
CA PRO A 4 5.17 -1.48 19.10
C PRO A 4 5.59 -1.65 17.64
N LEU A 5 4.91 -0.96 16.73
CA LEU A 5 5.23 -0.99 15.31
C LEU A 5 6.51 -0.18 15.10
N LYS A 6 7.56 -0.82 14.59
CA LYS A 6 8.78 -0.16 14.17
C LYS A 6 8.63 0.25 12.72
N ILE A 7 8.82 1.54 12.42
CA ILE A 7 8.84 2.05 11.05
C ILE A 7 10.15 2.77 10.80
N LEU A 8 10.67 2.65 9.59
CA LEU A 8 11.79 3.47 9.13
C LEU A 8 11.19 4.80 8.63
N LYS A 9 11.57 5.92 9.25
CA LYS A 9 11.17 7.25 8.80
C LYS A 9 12.40 7.97 8.26
N THR A 10 12.33 8.40 7.00
CA THR A 10 13.37 9.20 6.35
C THR A 10 13.07 10.69 6.54
N ASP A 11 14.10 11.46 6.90
CA ASP A 11 14.05 12.92 6.90
C ASP A 11 14.44 13.44 5.51
N ASN A 12 13.45 13.93 4.76
CA ASN A 12 13.64 14.39 3.39
C ASN A 12 14.57 15.61 3.29
N GLN A 13 14.56 16.52 4.27
CA GLN A 13 15.42 17.70 4.24
C GLN A 13 16.87 17.30 4.48
N LYS A 14 17.10 16.45 5.50
CA LYS A 14 18.43 15.91 5.77
C LYS A 14 18.98 15.11 4.57
N LEU A 15 18.12 14.31 3.92
CA LEU A 15 18.50 13.54 2.74
C LEU A 15 18.86 14.45 1.56
N SER A 16 18.03 15.44 1.24
CA SER A 16 18.28 16.39 0.14
C SER A 16 19.61 17.13 0.35
N ASN A 17 19.86 17.66 1.56
CA ASN A 17 21.13 18.30 1.90
C ASN A 17 22.33 17.35 1.76
N SER A 18 22.17 16.09 2.17
CA SER A 18 23.25 15.09 2.08
C SER A 18 23.57 14.72 0.62
N ILE A 19 22.56 14.70 -0.25
CA ILE A 19 22.71 14.41 -1.68
C ILE A 19 23.39 15.57 -2.40
N ILE A 20 22.99 16.81 -2.11
CA ILE A 20 23.59 18.02 -2.70
C ILE A 20 25.06 18.15 -2.30
N ASN A 21 25.40 17.81 -1.06
CA ASN A 21 26.76 17.92 -0.54
C ASN A 21 27.65 16.71 -0.87
N HIS A 22 27.09 15.62 -1.40
CA HIS A 22 27.87 14.45 -1.77
C HIS A 22 28.59 14.69 -3.09
N ASN A 23 29.88 14.35 -3.15
CA ASN A 23 30.65 14.47 -4.39
C ASN A 23 30.30 13.32 -5.34
N TRP A 24 29.65 13.63 -6.45
CA TRP A 24 29.26 12.65 -7.47
C TRP A 24 30.31 12.47 -8.57
N SER A 25 31.46 13.15 -8.52
CA SER A 25 32.49 13.06 -9.56
C SER A 25 33.00 11.64 -9.78
N GLU A 26 33.05 10.83 -8.71
CA GLU A 26 33.49 9.43 -8.74
C GLU A 26 32.67 8.56 -9.71
N ILE A 27 31.40 8.91 -9.96
CA ILE A 27 30.56 8.19 -10.93
C ILE A 27 31.12 8.29 -12.35
N LEU A 28 31.71 9.44 -12.69
CA LEU A 28 32.20 9.74 -14.04
C LEU A 28 33.51 9.01 -14.36
N GLU A 29 34.17 8.43 -13.34
CA GLU A 29 35.42 7.71 -13.49
C GLU A 29 35.21 6.23 -13.87
N PHE A 30 33.99 5.70 -13.71
CA PHE A 30 33.68 4.33 -14.08
C PHE A 30 33.54 4.17 -15.60
N THR A 31 34.28 3.23 -16.17
CA THR A 31 34.15 2.84 -17.59
C THR A 31 32.98 1.88 -17.85
N ASP A 32 32.56 1.13 -16.84
CA ASP A 32 31.46 0.17 -16.91
C ASP A 32 30.17 0.77 -16.32
N VAL A 33 29.16 0.88 -17.16
CA VAL A 33 27.83 1.42 -16.80
C VAL A 33 27.18 0.62 -15.66
N ASN A 34 27.39 -0.70 -15.60
CA ASN A 34 26.84 -1.51 -14.52
C ASN A 34 27.50 -1.18 -13.17
N LYS A 35 28.79 -0.88 -13.17
CA LYS A 35 29.51 -0.47 -11.95
C LYS A 35 29.11 0.94 -11.53
N ALA A 36 29.00 1.86 -12.48
CA ALA A 36 28.53 3.23 -12.23
C ALA A 36 27.12 3.25 -11.61
N THR A 37 26.21 2.46 -12.16
CA THR A 37 24.82 2.35 -11.65
C THR A 37 24.76 1.68 -10.27
N GLN A 38 25.53 0.62 -10.04
CA GLN A 38 25.64 -0.01 -8.72
C GLN A 38 26.20 0.96 -7.67
N TYR A 39 27.24 1.72 -8.02
CA TYR A 39 27.79 2.76 -7.15
C TYR A 39 26.70 3.78 -6.81
N PHE A 40 26.04 4.36 -7.82
CA PHE A 40 24.95 5.33 -7.62
C PHE A 40 23.86 4.81 -6.67
N ILE A 41 23.33 3.60 -6.94
CA ILE A 41 22.27 2.99 -6.13
C ILE A 41 22.75 2.74 -4.69
N SER A 42 23.98 2.25 -4.52
CA SER A 42 24.54 1.94 -3.20
C SER A 42 24.76 3.21 -2.36
N THR A 43 25.33 4.25 -2.97
CA THR A 43 25.57 5.55 -2.36
C THR A 43 24.26 6.23 -1.98
N LEU A 44 23.28 6.28 -2.89
CA LEU A 44 21.97 6.87 -2.62
C LEU A 44 21.26 6.14 -1.47
N ASN A 45 21.32 4.81 -1.45
CA ASN A 45 20.75 4.03 -0.35
C ASN A 45 21.48 4.26 0.97
N ASN A 46 22.79 4.45 0.97
CA ASN A 46 23.55 4.79 2.16
C ASN A 46 23.15 6.16 2.72
N LEU A 47 23.10 7.19 1.88
CA LEU A 47 22.64 8.53 2.27
C LEU A 47 21.21 8.48 2.82
N LYS A 48 20.32 7.72 2.16
CA LYS A 48 18.95 7.47 2.64
C LYS A 48 18.96 6.84 4.03
N ASN A 49 19.79 5.83 4.27
CA ASN A 49 19.87 5.15 5.57
C ASN A 49 20.40 6.09 6.66
N GLN A 50 21.40 6.93 6.37
CA GLN A 50 21.92 7.94 7.30
C GLN A 50 20.91 9.05 7.63
N ALA A 51 20.03 9.36 6.67
CA ALA A 51 18.92 10.28 6.85
C ALA A 51 17.66 9.62 7.46
N SER A 52 17.71 8.31 7.71
CA SER A 52 16.57 7.56 8.25
C SER A 52 16.78 7.17 9.70
N ALA A 53 15.70 7.18 10.47
CA ALA A 53 15.67 6.70 11.85
C ALA A 53 14.56 5.65 12.03
N GLU A 54 14.85 4.60 12.79
CA GLU A 54 13.82 3.66 13.24
C GLU A 54 13.02 4.30 14.37
N ILE A 55 11.72 4.50 14.13
CA ILE A 55 10.81 5.09 15.11
C ILE A 55 9.85 4.03 15.60
N SER A 56 9.72 3.94 16.92
CA SER A 56 8.74 3.10 17.58
C SER A 56 7.41 3.84 17.71
N ILE A 57 6.38 3.36 17.03
CA ILE A 57 5.02 3.87 17.21
C ILE A 57 4.33 3.02 18.27
N SER A 58 4.01 3.67 19.38
CA SER A 58 3.22 3.05 20.44
C SER A 58 1.84 2.65 19.92
N SER A 59 1.41 1.42 20.19
CA SER A 59 0.05 0.97 19.91
C SER A 59 -1.00 1.84 20.63
N LYS A 60 -0.62 2.50 21.74
CA LYS A 60 -1.49 3.40 22.51
C LYS A 60 -1.85 4.70 21.77
N THR A 61 -1.02 5.15 20.84
CA THR A 61 -1.30 6.37 20.05
C THR A 61 -2.17 6.10 18.83
N LYS A 62 -2.31 4.83 18.42
CA LYS A 62 -3.12 4.43 17.28
C LYS A 62 -4.61 4.49 17.62
N LYS A 63 -5.31 5.49 17.07
CA LYS A 63 -6.78 5.55 17.14
C LYS A 63 -7.36 4.39 16.33
N LEU A 64 -8.05 3.46 17.00
CA LEU A 64 -8.77 2.36 16.33
C LEU A 64 -9.89 2.88 15.42
N LYS A 65 -10.53 3.99 15.81
CA LYS A 65 -11.57 4.65 15.04
C LYS A 65 -11.20 6.12 14.89
N PRO A 66 -10.83 6.59 13.69
CA PRO A 66 -10.29 7.95 13.51
C PRO A 66 -11.32 9.05 13.81
N TRP A 67 -12.62 8.76 13.65
CA TRP A 67 -13.73 9.65 14.00
C TRP A 67 -14.01 9.75 15.53
N ALA A 68 -13.42 8.89 16.36
CA ALA A 68 -13.69 8.87 17.80
C ALA A 68 -12.79 9.87 18.54
N THR A 69 -13.36 11.04 18.86
CA THR A 69 -12.68 12.06 19.67
C THR A 69 -12.64 11.66 21.15
N THR A 70 -11.74 12.27 21.93
CA THR A 70 -11.66 12.06 23.38
C THR A 70 -12.99 12.36 24.08
N ALA A 71 -13.71 13.39 23.64
CA ALA A 71 -15.03 13.75 24.15
C ALA A 71 -16.08 12.64 23.90
N ILE A 72 -16.09 12.04 22.69
CA ILE A 72 -16.97 10.91 22.38
C ILE A 72 -16.62 9.70 23.24
N ILE A 73 -15.33 9.41 23.43
CA ILE A 73 -14.85 8.30 24.27
C ILE A 73 -15.29 8.49 25.73
N ASN A 74 -15.10 9.69 26.28
CA ASN A 74 -15.53 10.01 27.65
C ASN A 74 -17.05 9.91 27.80
N SER A 75 -17.80 10.34 26.78
CA SER A 75 -19.26 10.23 26.75
C SER A 75 -19.72 8.77 26.74
N ILE A 76 -19.07 7.91 25.93
CA ILE A 76 -19.32 6.46 25.92
C ILE A 76 -19.07 5.85 27.30
N ARG A 77 -17.93 6.16 27.93
CA ARG A 77 -17.62 5.69 29.29
C ARG A 77 -18.66 6.12 30.32
N ARG A 78 -19.12 7.38 30.25
CA ARG A 78 -20.20 7.88 31.11
C ARG A 78 -21.51 7.12 30.87
N ARG A 79 -21.86 6.85 29.62
CA ARG A 79 -23.05 6.05 29.27
C ARG A 79 -22.96 4.65 29.86
N ASP A 80 -21.80 4.01 29.76
CA ASP A 80 -21.60 2.65 30.26
C ASP A 80 -21.67 2.62 31.80
N ARG A 81 -21.10 3.63 32.48
CA ARG A 81 -21.29 3.81 33.93
C ARG A 81 -22.76 3.99 34.31
N LEU A 82 -23.50 4.83 33.58
CA LEU A 82 -24.93 5.03 33.82
C LEU A 82 -25.73 3.74 33.60
N HIS A 83 -25.38 2.94 32.59
CA HIS A 83 -26.02 1.65 32.36
C HIS A 83 -25.84 0.70 33.55
N LEU A 84 -24.63 0.64 34.12
CA LEU A 84 -24.35 -0.15 35.32
C LEU A 84 -25.16 0.35 36.52
N GLN A 85 -25.32 1.66 36.69
CA GLN A 85 -26.11 2.25 37.78
C GLN A 85 -27.60 1.94 37.63
N VAL A 86 -28.16 2.02 36.42
CA VAL A 86 -29.55 1.62 36.13
C VAL A 86 -29.77 0.14 36.44
N LYS A 87 -28.79 -0.72 36.14
CA LYS A 87 -28.87 -2.15 36.45
C LYS A 87 -28.84 -2.42 37.97
N LYS A 88 -28.11 -1.62 38.74
CA LYS A 88 -28.04 -1.72 40.21
C LYS A 88 -29.30 -1.21 40.91
N HIS A 89 -29.96 -0.20 40.34
CA HIS A 89 -31.13 0.45 40.94
C HIS A 89 -32.34 0.39 39.98
N PRO A 90 -32.94 -0.79 39.76
CA PRO A 90 -33.97 -0.98 38.74
C PRO A 90 -35.26 -0.21 38.99
N LEU A 91 -35.57 0.11 40.26
CA LEU A 91 -36.76 0.88 40.65
C LEU A 91 -36.59 2.40 40.50
N ASN A 92 -35.38 2.90 40.22
CA ASN A 92 -35.14 4.32 40.03
C ASN A 92 -35.49 4.73 38.58
N LEU A 93 -36.76 5.10 38.39
CA LEU A 93 -37.29 5.49 37.08
C LEU A 93 -36.63 6.76 36.52
N ASN A 94 -36.30 7.73 37.37
CA ASN A 94 -35.63 8.98 36.96
C ASN A 94 -34.23 8.71 36.39
N LEU A 95 -33.47 7.82 37.03
CA LEU A 95 -32.15 7.40 36.54
C LEU A 95 -32.25 6.65 35.21
N LYS A 96 -33.27 5.80 35.06
CA LYS A 96 -33.54 5.07 33.82
C LYS A 96 -33.89 6.02 32.67
N ASP A 97 -34.79 6.98 32.88
CA ASP A 97 -35.15 8.00 31.88
C ASP A 97 -33.94 8.85 31.47
N TYR A 98 -33.17 9.32 32.45
CA TYR A 98 -31.93 10.06 32.20
C TYR A 98 -30.94 9.24 31.34
N TYR A 99 -30.72 7.97 31.68
CA TYR A 99 -29.87 7.07 30.90
C TYR A 99 -30.37 6.92 29.46
N VAL A 100 -31.67 6.72 29.24
CA VAL A 100 -32.25 6.56 27.90
C VAL A 100 -32.02 7.83 27.06
N LYS A 101 -32.33 9.01 27.62
CA LYS A 101 -32.08 10.31 26.97
C LYS A 101 -30.59 10.47 26.62
N PHE A 102 -29.71 10.22 27.59
CA PHE A 102 -28.26 10.34 27.38
C PHE A 102 -27.72 9.35 26.33
N ARG A 103 -28.18 8.10 26.36
CA ARG A 103 -27.83 7.06 25.36
C ARG A 103 -28.24 7.50 23.95
N ASN A 104 -29.44 8.04 23.79
CA ASN A 104 -29.96 8.49 22.50
C ASN A 104 -29.16 9.69 21.98
N THR A 105 -28.87 10.67 22.84
CA THR A 105 -28.02 11.82 22.49
C THR A 105 -26.63 11.39 22.03
N ILE A 106 -25.97 10.49 22.78
CA ILE A 106 -24.66 9.96 22.37
C ILE A 106 -24.73 9.22 21.05
N THR A 107 -25.78 8.43 20.84
CA THR A 107 -25.96 7.69 19.58
C THR A 107 -26.05 8.64 18.40
N LYS A 108 -26.78 9.77 18.55
CA LYS A 108 -26.84 10.84 17.55
C LYS A 108 -25.48 11.50 17.32
N ILE A 109 -24.75 11.83 18.39
CA ILE A 109 -23.41 12.43 18.30
C ILE A 109 -22.44 11.50 17.57
N ILE A 110 -22.41 10.21 17.92
CA ILE A 110 -21.55 9.22 17.26
C ILE A 110 -21.90 9.09 15.78
N LYS A 111 -23.20 9.05 15.43
CA LYS A 111 -23.65 9.00 14.04
C LYS A 111 -23.17 10.22 13.26
N ASN A 112 -23.34 11.42 13.80
CA ASN A 112 -22.91 12.66 13.17
C ASN A 112 -21.39 12.73 13.01
N ALA A 113 -20.63 12.36 14.05
CA ALA A 113 -19.17 12.35 13.99
C ALA A 113 -18.64 11.41 12.89
N LYS A 114 -19.24 10.22 12.75
CA LYS A 114 -18.92 9.30 11.65
C LYS A 114 -19.21 9.91 10.28
N ILE A 115 -20.39 10.50 10.11
CA ILE A 115 -20.81 11.10 8.83
C ILE A 115 -19.85 12.24 8.44
N LEU A 116 -19.58 13.15 9.37
CA LEU A 116 -18.70 14.29 9.14
C LEU A 116 -17.28 13.84 8.77
N TYR A 117 -16.76 12.85 9.49
CA TYR A 117 -15.45 12.28 9.21
C TYR A 117 -15.38 11.69 7.79
N TYR A 118 -16.26 10.74 7.46
CA TYR A 118 -16.20 10.08 6.16
C TYR A 118 -16.53 11.04 5.01
N LYS A 119 -17.41 12.04 5.22
CA LYS A 119 -17.65 13.10 4.24
C LYS A 119 -16.35 13.86 3.93
N ALA A 120 -15.59 14.25 4.96
CA ALA A 120 -14.30 14.91 4.78
C ALA A 120 -13.29 13.99 4.06
N GLU A 121 -13.24 12.70 4.41
CA GLU A 121 -12.33 11.75 3.76
C GLU A 121 -12.69 11.51 2.28
N PHE A 122 -13.97 11.50 1.92
CA PHE A 122 -14.38 11.39 0.50
C PHE A 122 -14.00 12.63 -0.30
N ILE A 123 -14.10 13.83 0.30
CA ILE A 123 -13.65 15.08 -0.32
C ILE A 123 -12.13 15.04 -0.53
N LYS A 124 -11.36 14.65 0.49
CA LYS A 124 -9.89 14.53 0.40
C LYS A 124 -9.44 13.51 -0.65
N SER A 125 -10.19 12.44 -0.87
CA SER A 125 -9.85 11.42 -1.85
C SER A 125 -9.87 11.92 -3.30
N GLY A 126 -10.49 13.08 -3.60
CA GLY A 126 -10.44 13.71 -4.94
C GLY A 126 -10.77 12.74 -6.08
N ASN A 127 -9.85 12.58 -7.03
CA ASN A 127 -9.97 11.62 -8.16
C ASN A 127 -9.31 10.26 -7.89
N ASN A 128 -8.82 10.01 -6.67
CA ASN A 128 -8.18 8.75 -6.32
C ASN A 128 -9.24 7.67 -6.03
N THR A 129 -9.63 6.94 -7.08
CA THR A 129 -10.60 5.85 -7.01
C THR A 129 -10.21 4.76 -6.00
N LYS A 130 -8.92 4.47 -5.85
CA LYS A 130 -8.42 3.49 -4.86
C LYS A 130 -8.73 3.94 -3.44
N LEU A 131 -8.46 5.21 -3.10
CA LEU A 131 -8.78 5.76 -1.77
C LEU A 131 -10.29 5.79 -1.51
N LYS A 132 -11.12 6.14 -2.51
CA LYS A 132 -12.58 6.08 -2.38
C LYS A 132 -13.07 4.68 -2.04
N TRP A 133 -12.59 3.66 -2.75
CA TRP A 133 -12.94 2.27 -2.47
C TRP A 133 -12.44 1.78 -1.11
N GLN A 134 -11.25 2.22 -0.69
CA GLN A 134 -10.77 1.96 0.66
C GLN A 134 -11.70 2.55 1.72
N ASN A 135 -12.16 3.79 1.55
CA ASN A 135 -13.11 4.43 2.45
C ASN A 135 -14.45 3.69 2.51
N ILE A 136 -14.99 3.27 1.36
CA ILE A 136 -16.21 2.46 1.27
C ILE A 136 -16.05 1.13 2.01
N ASN A 137 -14.94 0.42 1.76
CA ASN A 137 -14.66 -0.86 2.42
C ASN A 137 -14.50 -0.70 3.94
N ASN A 138 -13.88 0.40 4.38
CA ASN A 138 -13.74 0.74 5.80
C ASN A 138 -15.10 1.00 6.47
N ILE A 139 -16.06 1.58 5.75
CA ILE A 139 -17.43 1.80 6.26
C ILE A 139 -18.20 0.49 6.33
N LEU A 140 -18.13 -0.32 5.27
CA LEU A 140 -18.86 -1.58 5.15
C LEU A 140 -18.33 -2.69 6.06
N ALA A 141 -17.18 -2.48 6.72
CA ALA A 141 -16.53 -3.47 7.57
C ALA A 141 -16.45 -4.85 6.89
N LYS A 142 -16.15 -4.87 5.58
CA LYS A 142 -15.78 -6.13 4.91
C LYS A 142 -14.51 -6.60 5.61
N ASN A 143 -14.69 -7.55 6.53
CA ASN A 143 -13.60 -8.27 7.15
C ASN A 143 -12.65 -8.68 6.02
N LYS A 144 -11.34 -8.49 6.22
CA LYS A 144 -10.34 -9.02 5.29
C LYS A 144 -10.77 -10.45 5.02
N LYS A 145 -11.13 -10.76 3.77
CA LYS A 145 -11.35 -12.15 3.37
C LYS A 145 -10.10 -12.87 3.86
N SER A 146 -10.25 -13.93 4.67
CA SER A 146 -9.12 -14.81 4.85
C SER A 146 -8.73 -15.23 3.44
N ASN A 147 -7.50 -14.97 3.05
CA ASN A 147 -6.97 -15.49 1.80
C ASN A 147 -6.84 -16.99 2.02
N ASN A 148 -7.98 -17.70 1.96
CA ASN A 148 -7.99 -19.13 2.12
C ASN A 148 -7.56 -19.69 0.77
N LEU A 149 -6.26 -19.95 0.63
CA LEU A 149 -5.66 -20.62 -0.52
C LEU A 149 -6.43 -21.89 -0.93
N LYS A 150 -7.13 -22.53 0.02
CA LYS A 150 -8.01 -23.68 -0.23
C LYS A 150 -9.17 -23.36 -1.19
N GLU A 151 -9.70 -22.13 -1.17
CA GLU A 151 -10.79 -21.72 -2.07
C GLU A 151 -10.31 -21.62 -3.53
N LEU A 152 -9.02 -21.28 -3.74
CA LEU A 152 -8.40 -21.21 -5.06
C LEU A 152 -8.20 -22.62 -5.65
N LEU A 153 -7.87 -23.61 -4.80
CA LEU A 153 -7.70 -25.01 -5.21
C LEU A 153 -9.04 -25.72 -5.48
N ASN A 154 -10.11 -25.37 -4.73
CA ASN A 154 -11.45 -25.95 -4.91
C ASN A 154 -12.06 -25.66 -6.29
N ASN A 155 -11.66 -24.56 -6.94
CA ASN A 155 -12.07 -24.22 -8.30
C ASN A 155 -11.25 -24.94 -9.38
N CYS A 156 -10.13 -25.58 -9.01
CA CYS A 156 -9.38 -26.43 -9.91
C CYS A 156 -10.02 -27.83 -9.91
N LYS A 157 -10.10 -28.49 -11.07
CA LYS A 157 -10.68 -29.84 -11.25
C LYS A 157 -9.91 -30.99 -10.53
N TYR A 158 -9.08 -30.69 -9.54
CA TYR A 158 -8.17 -31.63 -8.88
C TYR A 158 -8.58 -31.85 -7.43
N LYS A 159 -9.75 -32.44 -7.20
CA LYS A 159 -10.33 -32.55 -5.84
C LYS A 159 -9.64 -33.58 -4.93
N ASN A 160 -8.79 -34.48 -5.45
CA ASN A 160 -8.54 -35.76 -4.79
C ASN A 160 -7.09 -36.06 -4.37
N GLU A 161 -6.20 -35.08 -4.25
CA GLU A 161 -4.78 -35.43 -4.09
C GLU A 161 -3.93 -34.52 -3.21
N TYR A 162 -4.44 -33.98 -2.09
CA TYR A 162 -3.64 -33.02 -1.31
C TYR A 162 -3.74 -33.17 0.21
N THR A 163 -2.59 -33.45 0.84
CA THR A 163 -2.37 -33.25 2.28
C THR A 163 -2.05 -31.78 2.55
N ASN A 164 -2.54 -31.25 3.67
CA ASN A 164 -2.56 -29.81 3.98
C ASN A 164 -1.18 -29.13 4.14
N GLU A 165 -0.08 -29.87 4.04
CA GLU A 165 1.23 -29.40 4.56
C GLU A 165 2.07 -28.60 3.55
N ASN A 166 1.81 -28.67 2.24
CA ASN A 166 2.64 -27.97 1.23
C ASN A 166 1.85 -27.26 0.12
N LEU A 167 0.75 -26.60 0.48
CA LEU A 167 -0.15 -25.95 -0.48
C LEU A 167 0.53 -24.83 -1.29
N GLU A 168 1.43 -24.06 -0.67
CA GLU A 168 2.14 -22.93 -1.30
C GLU A 168 3.12 -23.42 -2.38
N TYR A 169 3.89 -24.46 -2.08
CA TYR A 169 4.85 -25.07 -3.00
C TYR A 169 4.15 -25.60 -4.26
N ILE A 170 3.05 -26.34 -4.08
CA ILE A 170 2.28 -26.93 -5.17
C ILE A 170 1.71 -25.85 -6.10
N LEU A 171 1.22 -24.74 -5.54
CA LEU A 171 0.72 -23.63 -6.34
C LEU A 171 1.85 -22.94 -7.12
N ALA A 172 3.02 -22.73 -6.49
CA ALA A 172 4.18 -22.15 -7.15
C ALA A 172 4.65 -23.03 -8.33
N GLU A 173 4.71 -24.35 -8.14
CA GLU A 173 5.08 -25.30 -9.19
C GLU A 173 4.07 -25.28 -10.34
N LYS A 174 2.77 -25.23 -10.04
CA LYS A 174 1.71 -25.14 -11.07
C LYS A 174 1.77 -23.82 -11.85
N PHE A 175 1.99 -22.70 -11.16
CA PHE A 175 2.20 -21.41 -11.84
C PHE A 175 3.42 -21.44 -12.73
N ASN A 176 4.54 -21.98 -12.24
CA ASN A 176 5.76 -22.13 -13.04
C ASN A 176 5.50 -22.99 -14.26
N LYS A 177 4.86 -24.15 -14.12
CA LYS A 177 4.52 -25.03 -15.24
C LYS A 177 3.64 -24.32 -16.28
N TYR A 178 2.65 -23.54 -15.83
CA TYR A 178 1.80 -22.76 -16.73
C TYR A 178 2.60 -21.68 -17.47
N PHE A 179 3.34 -20.83 -16.76
CA PHE A 179 4.05 -19.70 -17.38
C PHE A 179 5.27 -20.11 -18.21
N ILE A 180 5.91 -21.25 -17.91
CA ILE A 180 6.97 -21.82 -18.76
C ILE A 180 6.37 -22.33 -20.08
N ASN A 181 5.23 -23.02 -20.01
CA ASN A 181 4.64 -23.69 -21.16
C ASN A 181 3.64 -22.82 -21.94
N VAL A 182 3.22 -21.66 -21.43
CA VAL A 182 2.20 -20.82 -22.10
C VAL A 182 2.60 -20.45 -23.52
N ALA A 183 3.89 -20.16 -23.75
CA ALA A 183 4.40 -19.84 -25.08
C ALA A 183 4.38 -21.06 -26.01
N THR A 184 4.81 -22.23 -25.52
CA THR A 184 4.79 -23.47 -26.32
C THR A 184 3.37 -23.94 -26.61
N ASP A 185 2.46 -23.79 -25.65
CA ASP A 185 1.05 -24.17 -25.77
C ASP A 185 0.33 -23.23 -26.76
N LEU A 186 0.62 -21.92 -26.70
CA LEU A 186 0.11 -20.95 -27.69
C LEU A 186 0.66 -21.25 -29.08
N VAL A 187 1.97 -21.45 -29.22
CA VAL A 187 2.59 -21.76 -30.52
C VAL A 187 2.05 -23.07 -31.10
N THR A 188 1.88 -24.11 -30.29
CA THR A 188 1.27 -25.37 -30.74
C THR A 188 -0.20 -25.19 -31.14
N SER A 189 -0.97 -24.35 -30.44
CA SER A 189 -2.35 -24.02 -30.82
C SER A 189 -2.46 -23.17 -32.11
N LEU A 190 -1.45 -22.34 -32.39
CA LEU A 190 -1.42 -21.41 -33.54
C LEU A 190 -0.82 -22.03 -34.81
N LYS A 191 -0.19 -23.21 -34.74
CA LYS A 191 0.46 -23.90 -35.89
C LYS A 191 -0.50 -24.28 -37.04
N ASN A 192 -1.79 -23.98 -36.94
CA ASN A 192 -2.80 -24.21 -37.98
C ASN A 192 -3.13 -22.96 -38.82
N THR A 193 -2.38 -21.86 -38.72
CA THR A 193 -2.61 -20.65 -39.53
C THR A 193 -1.32 -20.18 -40.20
N THR A 194 -0.88 -20.93 -41.21
CA THR A 194 0.16 -20.47 -42.12
C THR A 194 -0.48 -19.58 -43.19
N ASN A 195 -0.33 -18.27 -43.03
CA ASN A 195 -0.25 -17.28 -44.11
C ASN A 195 0.20 -15.96 -43.48
N PHE A 196 1.48 -15.87 -43.13
CA PHE A 196 2.11 -14.58 -42.86
C PHE A 196 2.76 -14.11 -44.15
N ASP A 197 2.13 -13.13 -44.80
CA ASP A 197 2.74 -12.37 -45.89
C ASP A 197 3.95 -11.62 -45.34
N ASN A 198 5.14 -12.06 -45.75
CA ASN A 198 6.43 -11.46 -45.40
C ASN A 198 6.68 -10.16 -46.18
N ASN A 199 5.72 -9.22 -46.15
CA ASN A 199 5.89 -7.89 -46.75
C ASN A 199 5.89 -6.81 -45.67
N SER A 200 7.03 -6.66 -45.00
CA SER A 200 7.38 -5.41 -44.33
C SER A 200 8.90 -5.24 -44.33
N GLN A 201 9.44 -4.85 -45.48
CA GLN A 201 10.77 -4.25 -45.58
C GLN A 201 10.74 -2.80 -45.10
N ASN A 202 10.38 -2.56 -43.84
CA ASN A 202 10.66 -1.27 -43.21
C ASN A 202 11.88 -1.45 -42.31
N LYS A 203 13.07 -1.31 -42.91
CA LYS A 203 14.30 -1.09 -42.15
C LYS A 203 14.19 0.28 -41.47
N VAL A 204 13.59 0.31 -40.29
CA VAL A 204 13.64 1.47 -39.41
C VAL A 204 15.06 1.55 -38.88
N TYR A 205 15.81 2.56 -39.31
CA TYR A 205 17.12 2.86 -38.76
C TYR A 205 16.92 3.42 -37.34
N PHE A 206 17.04 2.56 -36.32
CA PHE A 206 16.91 2.91 -34.89
C PHE A 206 18.18 3.54 -34.28
N ASN A 207 19.18 3.89 -35.09
CA ASN A 207 20.54 4.17 -34.58
C ASN A 207 20.81 5.63 -34.24
N LYS A 208 19.78 6.44 -33.95
CA LYS A 208 19.99 7.81 -33.47
C LYS A 208 19.68 7.88 -31.98
N PHE A 209 20.74 7.92 -31.17
CA PHE A 209 20.63 8.22 -29.75
C PHE A 209 20.89 9.72 -29.58
N ASP A 210 19.84 10.47 -29.29
CA ASP A 210 19.98 11.87 -28.91
C ASP A 210 20.48 11.98 -27.47
N LEU A 211 21.22 13.05 -27.17
CA LEU A 211 21.70 13.32 -25.81
C LEU A 211 20.51 13.64 -24.90
N ILE A 212 20.46 12.98 -23.75
CA ILE A 212 19.40 13.19 -22.76
C ILE A 212 19.57 14.56 -22.12
N THR A 213 18.48 15.32 -22.04
CA THR A 213 18.44 16.65 -21.42
C THR A 213 17.92 16.59 -19.98
N HIS A 214 18.27 17.60 -19.16
CA HIS A 214 17.75 17.71 -17.79
C HIS A 214 16.22 17.79 -17.74
N THR A 215 15.59 18.43 -18.73
CA THR A 215 14.14 18.54 -18.83
C THR A 215 13.47 17.19 -19.06
N GLU A 216 14.04 16.34 -19.91
CA GLU A 216 13.53 14.99 -20.15
C GLU A 216 13.62 14.12 -18.90
N ILE A 217 14.73 14.21 -18.16
CA ILE A 217 14.89 13.50 -16.88
C ILE A 217 13.82 13.97 -15.89
N PHE A 218 13.63 15.28 -15.73
CA PHE A 218 12.64 15.83 -14.82
C PHE A 218 11.22 15.41 -15.18
N GLU A 219 10.87 15.44 -16.47
CA GLU A 219 9.59 14.96 -16.96
C GLU A 219 9.39 13.46 -16.72
N ALA A 220 10.42 12.65 -16.99
CA ALA A 220 10.38 11.21 -16.78
C ALA A 220 10.12 10.88 -15.30
N ILE A 221 10.84 11.54 -14.38
CA ILE A 221 10.66 11.39 -12.94
C ILE A 221 9.26 11.86 -12.51
N SER A 222 8.80 12.99 -13.03
CA SER A 222 7.47 13.55 -12.72
C SER A 222 6.32 12.61 -13.14
N LYS A 223 6.47 11.91 -14.27
CA LYS A 223 5.50 10.95 -14.80
C LYS A 223 5.43 9.64 -14.00
N LEU A 224 6.42 9.35 -13.14
CA LEU A 224 6.39 8.14 -12.31
C LEU A 224 5.18 8.11 -11.37
N LYS A 225 4.63 6.93 -11.12
CA LYS A 225 3.45 6.78 -10.25
C LYS A 225 3.84 6.69 -8.78
N ASN A 226 3.31 7.62 -7.98
CA ASN A 226 3.48 7.66 -6.53
C ASN A 226 2.83 6.45 -5.83
N GLY A 227 3.40 6.02 -4.69
CA GLY A 227 2.88 4.91 -3.90
C GLY A 227 2.98 3.52 -4.55
N SER A 228 3.83 3.38 -5.57
CA SER A 228 4.25 2.08 -6.10
C SER A 228 5.35 1.49 -5.21
N SER A 229 5.37 0.16 -5.07
CA SER A 229 6.44 -0.52 -4.33
C SER A 229 7.79 -0.29 -5.04
N PRO A 230 8.88 -0.05 -4.28
CA PRO A 230 10.21 0.09 -4.87
C PRO A 230 10.68 -1.25 -5.46
N GLY A 231 11.60 -1.17 -6.42
CA GLY A 231 12.20 -2.35 -7.06
C GLY A 231 13.28 -3.01 -6.21
N LEU A 232 14.12 -3.82 -6.85
CA LEU A 232 15.28 -4.47 -6.21
C LEU A 232 16.27 -3.45 -5.61
N ASP A 233 16.32 -2.26 -6.19
CA ASP A 233 17.13 -1.12 -5.76
C ASP A 233 16.65 -0.45 -4.46
N LYS A 234 15.43 -0.76 -3.98
CA LYS A 234 14.78 -0.17 -2.80
C LYS A 234 14.62 1.35 -2.89
N ILE A 235 14.57 1.91 -4.10
CA ILE A 235 14.35 3.33 -4.38
C ILE A 235 12.90 3.51 -4.84
N SER A 236 12.12 4.37 -4.17
CA SER A 236 10.73 4.63 -4.54
C SER A 236 10.63 5.85 -5.45
N ALA A 237 9.61 5.87 -6.31
CA ALA A 237 9.28 7.04 -7.13
C ALA A 237 9.02 8.28 -6.26
N ASP A 238 8.39 8.10 -5.09
CA ASP A 238 8.15 9.18 -4.13
C ASP A 238 9.46 9.78 -3.61
N LEU A 239 10.50 8.95 -3.42
CA LEU A 239 11.81 9.42 -2.98
C LEU A 239 12.50 10.23 -4.07
N LEU A 240 12.51 9.74 -5.32
CA LEU A 240 13.12 10.44 -6.46
C LEU A 240 12.49 11.81 -6.67
N LYS A 241 11.16 11.91 -6.62
CA LYS A 241 10.42 13.17 -6.77
C LYS A 241 10.61 14.19 -5.64
N ASN A 242 11.09 13.75 -4.48
CA ASN A 242 11.36 14.66 -3.36
C ASN A 242 12.80 15.18 -3.38
N ILE A 243 13.69 14.55 -4.16
CA ILE A 243 15.11 14.87 -4.24
C ILE A 243 15.39 15.77 -5.44
N VAL A 244 14.64 15.58 -6.53
CA VAL A 244 14.70 16.34 -7.78
C VAL A 244 13.71 17.49 -7.72
#